data_AF-A0AAW7MCM7-F1
#
_entry.id   AF-A0AAW7MCM7-F1
#
_cell.length_a   1.000
_cell.length_b   1.000
_cell.length_c   1.000
_cell.angle_alpha   90.00
_cell.angle_beta   90.00
_cell.angle_gamma   90.00
#
_symmetry.space_group_name_H-M   'P 1'
#
loop_
_entity.id
_entity.type
_entity.pdbx_description
1 polymer ?
#
loop_
_entity_poly.entity_id
_entity_poly.type
_entity_poly.pdbx_seq_one_letter_code
_entity_poly.pdbx_strand_id
1 'polypeptide(L)'
;MFDHREQFTLGLIIIVYFIFLLLMSLYIKRNIKTYDDYNVASRTVSIFPLMLTFISTGVGGATLLGYMENGYVAGMGQQWIHITMLSAVIVLAIFFLKRIRLLGEKHQMVTIGDYIALRYGEGARIPTVISYLFAYCAMTGMQFVAIASVLNLTIGVPMFSGVLIGWILLTIKTYFGGLKAVIWQDLVQGIILTIGIIVLFFVVMYDAGGWSEVSAKAIQQHQPEMLDVLHITPNEILIYLLTLAFYQFIRQDVWQRIWAAKDLRTARTGYTISMIIAVLLGAMVVLIGVYSHFGLDINIKDTPMIFYNVIQDVFPFPLVVAMILVLLAAVISSADSFFIAGASSIANDIIKPHVKVENQDRMLLYSKLSVIFVSMIALILALMIPGLVELMVTGTAMTVSGLLAPVVFGLFWSRPTKLAGNLSMWVGLISAIIWQILGHPYGMHPILIGLPLSIVTLLVVTLFDKKGRTVAQ
;
A
#
# COMPACT_ATOMS: atom_id res chain seq x y z
N MET A 1 24.50 -16.26 -5.48
CA MET A 1 23.36 -16.76 -4.68
C MET A 1 22.83 -18.07 -5.26
N PHE A 2 22.55 -18.15 -6.56
CA PHE A 2 22.06 -19.37 -7.22
C PHE A 2 23.03 -19.85 -8.31
N ASP A 3 23.13 -21.17 -8.51
CA ASP A 3 23.91 -21.75 -9.62
C ASP A 3 23.21 -21.60 -10.98
N HIS A 4 23.88 -21.95 -12.08
CA HIS A 4 23.31 -21.78 -13.43
C HIS A 4 22.04 -22.59 -13.69
N ARG A 5 21.88 -23.79 -13.10
CA ARG A 5 20.68 -24.61 -13.28
C ARG A 5 19.53 -24.03 -12.47
N GLU A 6 19.81 -23.61 -11.25
CA GLU A 6 18.85 -22.93 -10.37
C GLU A 6 18.35 -21.62 -10.99
N GLN A 7 19.26 -20.81 -11.53
CA GLN A 7 18.92 -19.58 -12.27
C GLN A 7 18.02 -19.87 -13.46
N PHE A 8 18.31 -20.91 -14.24
CA PHE A 8 17.46 -21.30 -15.37
C PHE A 8 16.05 -21.69 -14.94
N THR A 9 15.93 -22.51 -13.87
CA THR A 9 14.63 -22.92 -13.32
C THR A 9 13.85 -21.73 -12.76
N LEU A 10 14.49 -20.86 -11.98
CA LEU A 10 13.89 -19.63 -11.47
C LEU A 10 13.39 -18.75 -12.61
N GLY A 11 14.23 -18.54 -13.64
CA GLY A 11 13.89 -17.72 -14.80
C GLY A 11 12.66 -18.25 -15.54
N LEU A 12 12.62 -19.55 -15.82
CA LEU A 12 11.46 -20.18 -16.47
C LEU A 12 10.18 -19.98 -15.66
N ILE A 13 10.24 -20.21 -14.35
CA ILE A 13 9.06 -20.13 -13.47
C ILE A 13 8.57 -18.69 -13.32
N ILE A 14 9.48 -17.72 -13.20
CA ILE A 14 9.14 -16.30 -13.15
C ILE A 14 8.48 -15.86 -14.47
N ILE A 15 9.00 -16.30 -15.62
CA ILE A 15 8.41 -16.01 -16.94
C ILE A 15 7.00 -16.60 -17.03
N VAL A 16 6.82 -17.86 -16.63
CA VAL A 16 5.51 -18.52 -16.61
C VAL A 16 4.53 -17.76 -15.71
N TYR A 17 4.98 -17.31 -14.53
CA TYR A 17 4.17 -16.53 -13.61
C TYR A 17 3.74 -15.17 -14.21
N PHE A 18 4.65 -14.44 -14.86
CA PHE A 18 4.31 -13.20 -15.54
C PHE A 18 3.35 -13.40 -16.71
N ILE A 19 3.55 -14.45 -17.51
CA ILE A 19 2.62 -14.81 -18.60
C ILE A 19 1.26 -15.16 -18.02
N PHE A 20 1.19 -15.94 -16.94
CA PHE A 20 -0.05 -16.28 -16.26
C PHE A 20 -0.83 -15.03 -15.83
N LEU A 21 -0.17 -14.06 -15.19
CA LEU A 21 -0.80 -12.81 -14.78
C LEU A 21 -1.31 -12.00 -15.99
N LEU A 22 -0.50 -11.90 -17.06
CA LEU A 22 -0.90 -11.21 -18.29
C LEU A 22 -2.13 -11.86 -18.94
N LEU A 23 -2.13 -13.19 -19.05
CA LEU A 23 -3.25 -13.95 -19.60
C LEU A 23 -4.52 -13.79 -18.75
N MET A 24 -4.40 -13.75 -17.42
CA MET A 24 -5.53 -13.42 -16.54
C MET A 24 -6.11 -12.03 -16.84
N SER A 25 -5.25 -11.00 -16.99
CA SER A 25 -5.72 -9.65 -17.36
C SER A 25 -6.43 -9.65 -18.71
N LEU A 26 -5.89 -10.34 -19.72
CA LEU A 26 -6.49 -10.42 -21.05
C LEU A 26 -7.80 -11.21 -21.07
N TYR A 27 -7.92 -12.24 -20.23
CA TYR A 27 -9.16 -12.99 -20.07
C TYR A 27 -10.24 -12.12 -19.41
N ILE A 28 -9.92 -11.44 -18.30
CA ILE A 28 -10.86 -10.61 -17.54
C ILE A 28 -11.26 -9.36 -18.33
N LYS A 29 -10.37 -8.80 -19.17
CA LYS A 29 -10.66 -7.68 -20.07
C LYS A 29 -11.94 -7.88 -20.88
N ARG A 30 -12.30 -9.12 -21.24
CA ARG A 30 -13.54 -9.44 -21.98
C ARG A 30 -14.81 -9.01 -21.24
N ASN A 31 -14.73 -8.88 -19.91
CA ASN A 31 -15.81 -8.49 -19.01
C ASN A 31 -15.73 -7.02 -18.58
N ILE A 32 -14.91 -6.20 -19.25
CA ILE A 32 -14.71 -4.78 -18.95
C ILE A 32 -15.15 -3.95 -20.14
N LYS A 33 -16.37 -3.44 -20.06
CA LYS A 33 -17.01 -2.66 -21.13
C LYS A 33 -17.25 -1.22 -20.74
N THR A 34 -17.36 -0.93 -19.45
CA THR A 34 -17.71 0.40 -18.93
C THR A 34 -16.62 0.98 -18.05
N TYR A 35 -16.73 2.29 -17.78
CA TYR A 35 -15.92 3.01 -16.80
C TYR A 35 -16.00 2.39 -15.38
N ASP A 36 -17.19 1.97 -14.96
CA ASP A 36 -17.44 1.40 -13.63
C ASP A 36 -16.86 -0.02 -13.50
N ASP A 37 -16.93 -0.82 -14.58
CA ASP A 37 -16.23 -2.11 -14.65
C ASP A 37 -14.73 -1.97 -14.39
N TYR A 38 -14.12 -0.93 -14.99
CA TYR A 38 -12.67 -0.72 -14.94
C TYR A 38 -12.21 -0.15 -13.60
N ASN A 39 -12.91 0.84 -13.05
CA ASN A 39 -12.44 1.60 -11.90
C ASN A 39 -13.01 1.14 -10.54
N VAL A 40 -14.14 0.42 -10.51
CA VAL A 40 -14.74 -0.07 -9.24
C VAL A 40 -15.28 -1.50 -9.37
N ALA A 41 -14.82 -2.25 -10.38
CA ALA A 41 -15.18 -3.65 -10.60
C ALA A 41 -16.70 -3.90 -10.61
N SER A 42 -17.47 -2.98 -11.23
CA SER A 42 -18.93 -3.03 -11.32
C SER A 42 -19.67 -3.01 -9.98
N ARG A 43 -18.96 -2.78 -8.85
CA ARG A 43 -19.54 -2.83 -7.50
C ARG A 43 -20.23 -4.15 -7.17
N THR A 44 -19.76 -5.27 -7.73
CA THR A 44 -20.36 -6.61 -7.54
C THR A 44 -19.43 -7.59 -6.85
N VAL A 45 -18.30 -7.13 -6.31
CA VAL A 45 -17.28 -8.00 -5.74
C VAL A 45 -17.82 -8.71 -4.51
N SER A 46 -17.74 -10.04 -4.55
CA SER A 46 -18.16 -10.93 -3.46
C SER A 46 -17.09 -10.99 -2.36
N ILE A 47 -17.45 -11.61 -1.23
CA ILE A 47 -16.62 -11.56 -0.02
C ILE A 47 -15.22 -12.16 -0.19
N PHE A 48 -15.07 -13.30 -0.89
CA PHE A 48 -13.77 -13.97 -0.99
C PHE A 48 -12.73 -13.20 -1.83
N PRO A 49 -13.03 -12.77 -3.07
CA PRO A 49 -12.11 -11.91 -3.82
C PRO A 49 -11.83 -10.60 -3.11
N LEU A 50 -12.85 -9.99 -2.47
CA LEU A 50 -12.68 -8.78 -1.68
C LEU A 50 -11.73 -8.99 -0.50
N MET A 51 -11.85 -10.13 0.18
CA MET A 51 -10.98 -10.43 1.31
C MET A 51 -9.53 -10.55 0.86
N LEU A 52 -9.27 -11.35 -0.17
CA LEU A 52 -7.90 -11.63 -0.57
C LEU A 52 -7.22 -10.44 -1.23
N THR A 53 -7.98 -9.57 -1.92
CA THR A 53 -7.43 -8.29 -2.41
C THR A 53 -7.06 -7.33 -1.29
N PHE A 54 -7.78 -7.31 -0.17
CA PHE A 54 -7.32 -6.54 1.00
C PHE A 54 -6.05 -7.16 1.62
N ILE A 55 -5.97 -8.50 1.71
CA ILE A 55 -4.79 -9.18 2.28
C ILE A 55 -3.56 -8.94 1.39
N SER A 56 -3.65 -9.22 0.09
CA SER A 56 -2.52 -9.09 -0.85
C SER A 56 -2.07 -7.64 -1.03
N THR A 57 -2.98 -6.67 -0.88
CA THR A 57 -2.63 -5.23 -0.91
C THR A 57 -2.05 -4.76 0.41
N GLY A 58 -2.49 -5.35 1.54
CA GLY A 58 -2.02 -5.00 2.88
C GLY A 58 -0.65 -5.61 3.20
N VAL A 59 -0.35 -6.78 2.65
CA VAL A 59 0.91 -7.50 2.83
C VAL A 59 1.71 -7.43 1.53
N GLY A 60 2.55 -6.41 1.43
CA GLY A 60 3.32 -6.13 0.21
C GLY A 60 4.78 -6.57 0.27
N GLY A 61 5.55 -6.21 -0.77
CA GLY A 61 7.00 -6.44 -0.79
C GLY A 61 7.74 -5.82 0.41
N ALA A 62 7.27 -4.67 0.90
CA ALA A 62 7.79 -4.03 2.11
C ALA A 62 7.60 -4.88 3.37
N THR A 63 6.58 -5.73 3.42
CA THR A 63 6.37 -6.65 4.55
C THR A 63 7.43 -7.73 4.56
N LEU A 64 7.59 -8.46 3.44
CA LEU A 64 8.53 -9.58 3.35
C LEU A 64 9.99 -9.15 3.42
N LEU A 65 10.36 -8.02 2.80
CA LEU A 65 11.73 -7.53 2.78
C LEU A 65 12.01 -6.63 3.98
N GLY A 66 11.24 -5.54 4.11
CA GLY A 66 11.49 -4.49 5.11
C GLY A 66 11.12 -4.89 6.54
N TYR A 67 9.92 -5.45 6.77
CA TYR A 67 9.54 -5.78 8.17
C TYR A 67 10.31 -6.98 8.71
N MET A 68 10.73 -7.89 7.83
CA MET A 68 11.65 -8.97 8.21
C MET A 68 13.02 -8.43 8.61
N GLU A 69 13.56 -7.50 7.81
CA GLU A 69 14.82 -6.81 8.13
C GLU A 69 14.72 -6.04 9.44
N ASN A 70 13.63 -5.28 9.64
CA ASN A 70 13.38 -4.57 10.89
C ASN A 70 13.35 -5.53 12.09
N GLY A 71 12.69 -6.69 11.96
CA GLY A 71 12.68 -7.71 13.02
C GLY A 71 14.06 -8.30 13.29
N TYR A 72 14.86 -8.52 12.25
CA TYR A 72 16.23 -9.03 12.35
C TYR A 72 17.16 -8.02 13.03
N VAL A 73 17.10 -6.74 12.64
CA VAL A 73 18.03 -5.70 13.11
C VAL A 73 17.59 -5.06 14.43
N ALA A 74 16.29 -4.81 14.61
CA ALA A 74 15.76 -4.01 15.71
C ALA A 74 14.82 -4.79 16.66
N GLY A 75 14.55 -6.06 16.37
CA GLY A 75 13.85 -6.94 17.30
C GLY A 75 12.33 -6.73 17.41
N MET A 76 11.77 -7.19 18.53
CA MET A 76 10.34 -7.24 18.83
C MET A 76 9.68 -5.88 19.01
N GLY A 77 10.43 -4.82 19.30
CA GLY A 77 9.91 -3.44 19.33
C GLY A 77 9.22 -3.04 18.02
N GLN A 78 9.66 -3.62 16.90
CA GLN A 78 9.10 -3.36 15.58
C GLN A 78 7.66 -3.87 15.42
N GLN A 79 7.14 -4.71 16.33
CA GLN A 79 5.73 -5.12 16.35
C GLN A 79 4.75 -3.96 16.52
N TRP A 80 5.19 -2.81 17.03
CA TRP A 80 4.35 -1.62 17.14
C TRP A 80 3.82 -1.10 15.81
N ILE A 81 4.47 -1.42 14.68
CA ILE A 81 3.93 -1.15 13.35
C ILE A 81 2.59 -1.87 13.14
N HIS A 82 2.46 -3.11 13.64
CA HIS A 82 1.28 -3.94 13.51
C HIS A 82 0.23 -3.60 14.57
N ILE A 83 0.66 -3.27 15.79
CA ILE A 83 -0.24 -2.81 16.87
C ILE A 83 -0.93 -1.50 16.48
N THR A 84 -0.17 -0.52 15.97
CA THR A 84 -0.74 0.76 15.51
C THR A 84 -1.67 0.54 14.30
N MET A 85 -1.27 -0.28 13.33
CA MET A 85 -2.14 -0.62 12.19
C MET A 85 -3.43 -1.33 12.61
N LEU A 86 -3.37 -2.27 13.57
CA LEU A 86 -4.55 -2.94 14.10
C LEU A 86 -5.55 -1.94 14.69
N SER A 87 -5.05 -0.95 15.44
CA SER A 87 -5.89 0.11 16.00
C SER A 87 -6.63 0.90 14.91
N ALA A 88 -5.94 1.26 13.81
CA ALA A 88 -6.57 1.94 12.69
C ALA A 88 -7.57 1.06 11.94
N VAL A 89 -7.29 -0.24 11.77
CA VAL A 89 -8.23 -1.19 11.15
C VAL A 89 -9.53 -1.27 11.95
N ILE A 90 -9.43 -1.38 13.28
CA ILE A 90 -10.59 -1.41 14.18
C ILE A 90 -11.39 -0.10 14.08
N VAL A 91 -10.69 1.05 14.14
CA VAL A 91 -11.34 2.36 14.03
C VAL A 91 -12.03 2.53 12.68
N LEU A 92 -11.38 2.15 11.58
CA LEU A 92 -11.96 2.26 10.24
C LEU A 92 -13.19 1.35 10.12
N ALA A 93 -13.08 0.09 10.53
CA ALA A 93 -14.16 -0.89 10.44
C ALA A 93 -15.41 -0.49 11.22
N ILE A 94 -15.23 0.03 12.45
CA ILE A 94 -16.33 0.40 13.35
C ILE A 94 -16.94 1.74 12.93
N PHE A 95 -16.11 2.78 12.75
CA PHE A 95 -16.60 4.16 12.63
C PHE A 95 -16.71 4.67 11.19
N PHE A 96 -15.73 4.37 10.33
CA PHE A 96 -15.62 4.98 9.00
C PHE A 96 -16.34 4.18 7.92
N LEU A 97 -16.19 2.86 7.93
CA LEU A 97 -16.53 1.98 6.81
C LEU A 97 -17.99 2.13 6.35
N LYS A 98 -18.93 2.17 7.29
CA LYS A 98 -20.36 2.35 6.96
C LYS A 98 -20.61 3.67 6.25
N ARG A 99 -20.00 4.77 6.70
CA ARG A 99 -20.18 6.10 6.09
C ARG A 99 -19.55 6.14 4.70
N ILE A 100 -18.32 5.65 4.57
CA ILE A 100 -17.61 5.54 3.29
C ILE A 100 -18.47 4.76 2.28
N ARG A 101 -18.96 3.57 2.67
CA ARG A 101 -19.71 2.70 1.76
C ARG A 101 -21.05 3.28 1.32
N LEU A 102 -21.81 3.90 2.24
CA LEU A 102 -23.13 4.46 1.93
C LEU A 102 -23.03 5.74 1.08
N LEU A 103 -22.06 6.62 1.37
CA LEU A 103 -21.82 7.81 0.56
C LEU A 103 -21.37 7.45 -0.86
N GLY A 104 -20.48 6.46 -0.98
CA GLY A 104 -20.00 6.00 -2.28
C GLY A 104 -21.09 5.41 -3.16
N GLU A 105 -22.04 4.68 -2.57
CA GLU A 105 -23.19 4.15 -3.30
C GLU A 105 -24.17 5.23 -3.72
N LYS A 106 -24.52 6.13 -2.78
CA LYS A 106 -25.46 7.23 -3.02
C LYS A 106 -24.98 8.16 -4.14
N HIS A 107 -23.68 8.43 -4.19
CA HIS A 107 -23.09 9.40 -5.13
C HIS A 107 -22.26 8.75 -6.24
N GLN A 108 -22.28 7.42 -6.37
CA GLN A 108 -21.52 6.67 -7.38
C GLN A 108 -20.03 7.04 -7.40
N MET A 109 -19.43 7.18 -6.22
CA MET A 109 -18.05 7.63 -6.06
C MET A 109 -17.06 6.57 -6.55
N VAL A 110 -15.97 7.03 -7.16
CA VAL A 110 -14.83 6.20 -7.59
C VAL A 110 -13.57 6.56 -6.82
N THR A 111 -13.43 7.83 -6.43
CA THR A 111 -12.25 8.31 -5.71
C THR A 111 -12.58 9.09 -4.45
N ILE A 112 -11.62 9.18 -3.53
CA ILE A 112 -11.67 10.08 -2.37
C ILE A 112 -11.83 11.53 -2.84
N GLY A 113 -11.33 11.87 -4.04
CA GLY A 113 -11.58 13.16 -4.68
C GLY A 113 -13.07 13.43 -4.92
N ASP A 114 -13.90 12.43 -5.27
CA ASP A 114 -15.36 12.63 -5.32
C ASP A 114 -15.95 12.98 -3.97
N TYR A 115 -15.51 12.29 -2.91
CA TYR A 115 -15.97 12.56 -1.55
C TYR A 115 -15.58 13.98 -1.09
N ILE A 116 -14.33 14.36 -1.33
CA ILE A 116 -13.82 15.68 -0.98
C ILE A 116 -14.50 16.77 -1.81
N ALA A 117 -14.72 16.54 -3.11
CA ALA A 117 -15.46 17.48 -3.97
C ALA A 117 -16.91 17.65 -3.52
N LEU A 118 -17.58 16.56 -3.13
CA LEU A 118 -18.92 16.60 -2.55
C LEU A 118 -18.93 17.43 -1.25
N ARG A 119 -17.93 17.23 -0.37
CA ARG A 119 -17.90 17.86 0.95
C ARG A 119 -17.45 19.32 0.91
N TYR A 120 -16.48 19.64 0.07
CA TYR A 120 -15.74 20.91 0.09
C TYR A 120 -15.74 21.66 -1.25
N GLY A 121 -16.38 21.11 -2.28
CA GLY A 121 -16.48 21.70 -3.62
C GLY A 121 -15.37 21.24 -4.58
N GLU A 122 -15.60 21.44 -5.88
CA GLU A 122 -14.72 20.94 -6.97
C GLU A 122 -13.27 21.42 -6.85
N GLY A 123 -13.01 22.62 -6.31
CA GLY A 123 -11.66 23.13 -6.11
C GLY A 123 -10.78 22.27 -5.20
N ALA A 124 -11.39 21.43 -4.35
CA ALA A 124 -10.68 20.53 -3.45
C ALA A 124 -10.19 19.24 -4.14
N ARG A 125 -10.58 18.96 -5.40
CA ARG A 125 -10.02 17.83 -6.16
C ARG A 125 -8.52 18.00 -6.43
N ILE A 126 -8.08 19.22 -6.73
CA ILE A 126 -6.68 19.51 -7.08
C ILE A 126 -5.70 19.11 -5.96
N PRO A 127 -5.82 19.62 -4.72
CA PRO A 127 -4.91 19.22 -3.64
C PRO A 127 -5.02 17.72 -3.31
N THR A 128 -6.19 17.10 -3.52
CA THR A 128 -6.37 15.65 -3.36
C THR A 128 -5.52 14.86 -4.36
N VAL A 129 -5.61 15.21 -5.64
CA VAL A 129 -4.86 14.52 -6.71
C VAL A 129 -3.37 14.74 -6.56
N ILE A 130 -2.93 15.96 -6.26
CA ILE A 130 -1.49 16.25 -6.07
C ILE A 130 -0.93 15.38 -4.94
N SER A 131 -1.65 15.29 -3.82
CA SER A 131 -1.24 14.47 -2.68
C SER A 131 -1.05 13.00 -3.08
N TYR A 132 -2.04 12.41 -3.75
CA TYR A 132 -1.98 11.00 -4.15
C TYR A 132 -1.02 10.72 -5.30
N LEU A 133 -0.88 11.62 -6.27
CA LEU A 133 -0.06 11.38 -7.45
C LEU A 133 1.40 11.16 -7.07
N PHE A 134 1.95 12.00 -6.20
CA PHE A 134 3.32 11.84 -5.72
C PHE A 134 3.50 10.51 -4.95
N ALA A 135 2.62 10.24 -3.98
CA ALA A 135 2.72 9.03 -3.16
C ALA A 135 2.57 7.76 -4.00
N TYR A 136 1.55 7.67 -4.85
CA TYR A 136 1.28 6.46 -5.64
C TYR A 136 2.23 6.26 -6.82
N CYS A 137 2.74 7.32 -7.45
CA CYS A 137 3.81 7.17 -8.45
C CYS A 137 5.11 6.69 -7.79
N ALA A 138 5.49 7.22 -6.62
CA ALA A 138 6.66 6.76 -5.89
C ALA A 138 6.50 5.30 -5.42
N MET A 139 5.35 4.95 -4.84
CA MET A 139 5.04 3.58 -4.42
C MET A 139 5.05 2.60 -5.59
N THR A 140 4.43 2.96 -6.73
CA THR A 140 4.43 2.14 -7.95
C THR A 140 5.85 1.97 -8.49
N GLY A 141 6.63 3.05 -8.55
CA GLY A 141 8.03 3.01 -8.99
C GLY A 141 8.89 2.09 -8.13
N MET A 142 8.65 2.06 -6.81
CA MET A 142 9.38 1.16 -5.90
C MET A 142 9.11 -0.29 -6.22
N GLN A 143 7.89 -0.63 -6.63
CA GLN A 143 7.59 -2.00 -7.03
C GLN A 143 8.31 -2.38 -8.34
N PHE A 144 8.55 -1.45 -9.26
CA PHE A 144 9.40 -1.73 -10.43
C PHE A 144 10.83 -2.07 -10.01
N VAL A 145 11.38 -1.31 -9.06
CA VAL A 145 12.72 -1.57 -8.49
C VAL A 145 12.74 -2.89 -7.71
N ALA A 146 11.69 -3.22 -6.96
CA ALA A 146 11.59 -4.48 -6.23
C ALA A 146 11.54 -5.68 -7.19
N ILE A 147 10.74 -5.62 -8.26
CA ILE A 147 10.75 -6.65 -9.32
C ILE A 147 12.14 -6.77 -9.94
N ALA A 148 12.77 -5.64 -10.28
CA ALA A 148 14.12 -5.64 -10.84
C ALA A 148 15.15 -6.29 -9.90
N SER A 149 15.03 -6.02 -8.60
CA SER A 149 15.89 -6.60 -7.57
C SER A 149 15.71 -8.11 -7.48
N VAL A 150 14.46 -8.60 -7.50
CA VAL A 150 14.20 -10.05 -7.56
C VAL A 150 14.84 -10.66 -8.81
N LEU A 151 14.65 -10.06 -9.99
CA LEU A 151 15.22 -10.57 -11.24
C LEU A 151 16.76 -10.55 -11.23
N ASN A 152 17.35 -9.50 -10.67
CA ASN A 152 18.81 -9.38 -10.56
C ASN A 152 19.39 -10.45 -9.62
N LEU A 153 18.81 -10.61 -8.44
CA LEU A 153 19.31 -11.53 -7.41
C LEU A 153 19.07 -13.00 -7.76
N THR A 154 18.00 -13.30 -8.48
CA THR A 154 17.64 -14.69 -8.84
C THR A 154 18.27 -15.15 -10.14
N ILE A 155 18.29 -14.32 -11.19
CA ILE A 155 18.69 -14.73 -12.54
C ILE A 155 19.69 -13.79 -13.20
N GLY A 156 20.26 -12.84 -12.46
CA GLY A 156 21.35 -11.98 -12.94
C GLY A 156 20.93 -10.91 -13.96
N VAL A 157 19.63 -10.64 -14.13
CA VAL A 157 19.17 -9.58 -15.04
C VAL A 157 19.67 -8.22 -14.54
N PRO A 158 20.30 -7.38 -15.39
CA PRO A 158 20.73 -6.04 -14.98
C PRO A 158 19.57 -5.19 -14.45
N MET A 159 19.80 -4.42 -13.38
CA MET A 159 18.75 -3.63 -12.71
C MET A 159 17.93 -2.77 -13.67
N PHE A 160 18.58 -2.05 -14.59
CA PHE A 160 17.89 -1.23 -15.59
C PHE A 160 16.91 -2.05 -16.45
N SER A 161 17.36 -3.19 -16.98
CA SER A 161 16.52 -4.10 -17.76
C SER A 161 15.39 -4.69 -16.91
N GLY A 162 15.67 -5.04 -15.65
CA GLY A 162 14.68 -5.54 -14.70
C GLY A 162 13.57 -4.52 -14.43
N VAL A 163 13.91 -3.24 -14.26
CA VAL A 163 12.94 -2.15 -14.07
C VAL A 163 12.04 -2.01 -15.30
N LEU A 164 12.62 -2.04 -16.51
CA LEU A 164 11.84 -1.98 -17.76
C LEU A 164 10.91 -3.17 -17.92
N ILE A 165 11.35 -4.39 -17.59
CA ILE A 165 10.52 -5.59 -17.62
C ILE A 165 9.34 -5.45 -16.65
N GLY A 166 9.61 -5.06 -15.40
CA GLY A 166 8.57 -4.83 -14.38
C GLY A 166 7.56 -3.77 -14.83
N TRP A 167 8.05 -2.63 -15.35
CA TRP A 167 7.20 -1.56 -15.85
C TRP A 167 6.31 -1.99 -17.02
N ILE A 168 6.86 -2.66 -18.04
CA ILE A 168 6.10 -3.14 -19.21
C ILE A 168 5.00 -4.10 -18.78
N LEU A 169 5.34 -5.10 -17.96
CA LEU A 169 4.40 -6.14 -17.55
C LEU A 169 3.26 -5.57 -16.71
N LEU A 170 3.58 -4.76 -15.69
CA LEU A 170 2.59 -4.14 -14.84
C LEU A 170 1.71 -3.14 -15.60
N THR A 171 2.32 -2.33 -16.49
CA THR A 171 1.57 -1.37 -17.32
C THR A 171 0.59 -2.08 -18.24
N ILE A 172 1.03 -3.07 -19.01
CA ILE A 172 0.17 -3.78 -19.96
C ILE A 172 -0.97 -4.49 -19.24
N LYS A 173 -0.67 -5.23 -18.17
CA LYS A 173 -1.70 -6.01 -17.48
C LYS A 173 -2.73 -5.12 -16.79
N THR A 174 -2.31 -3.98 -16.24
CA THR A 174 -3.21 -3.00 -15.60
C THR A 174 -4.02 -2.23 -16.64
N TYR A 175 -3.39 -1.80 -17.73
CA TYR A 175 -4.06 -1.11 -18.85
C TYR A 175 -5.24 -1.91 -19.40
N PHE A 176 -5.07 -3.23 -19.57
CA PHE A 176 -6.14 -4.10 -20.04
C PHE A 176 -7.12 -4.53 -18.94
N GLY A 177 -6.63 -4.75 -17.73
CA GLY A 177 -7.38 -5.43 -16.67
C GLY A 177 -8.13 -4.52 -15.70
N GLY A 178 -7.69 -3.28 -15.48
CA GLY A 178 -8.28 -2.37 -14.48
C GLY A 178 -8.40 -2.99 -13.08
N LEU A 179 -9.20 -2.37 -12.21
CA LEU A 179 -9.42 -2.87 -10.84
C LEU A 179 -10.05 -4.26 -10.84
N LYS A 180 -10.95 -4.56 -11.81
CA LYS A 180 -11.60 -5.87 -11.90
C LYS A 180 -10.57 -6.99 -12.03
N ALA A 181 -9.57 -6.86 -12.90
CA ALA A 181 -8.52 -7.87 -13.02
C ALA A 181 -7.61 -7.91 -11.79
N VAL A 182 -7.27 -6.75 -11.22
CA VAL A 182 -6.46 -6.66 -10.00
C VAL A 182 -7.08 -7.49 -8.87
N ILE A 183 -8.38 -7.34 -8.60
CA ILE A 183 -9.06 -8.09 -7.53
C ILE A 183 -9.01 -9.62 -7.74
N TRP A 184 -9.14 -10.09 -8.98
CA TRP A 184 -9.08 -11.53 -9.28
C TRP A 184 -7.66 -12.09 -9.30
N GLN A 185 -6.67 -11.30 -9.71
CA GLN A 185 -5.26 -11.66 -9.59
C GLN A 185 -4.85 -11.73 -8.12
N ASP A 186 -5.26 -10.73 -7.36
CA ASP A 186 -5.11 -10.64 -5.91
C ASP A 186 -5.75 -11.83 -5.18
N LEU A 187 -6.84 -12.41 -5.69
CA LEU A 187 -7.39 -13.64 -5.13
C LEU A 187 -6.35 -14.76 -5.16
N VAL A 188 -5.68 -14.98 -6.30
CA VAL A 188 -4.65 -16.03 -6.43
C VAL A 188 -3.42 -15.67 -5.61
N GLN A 189 -2.95 -14.43 -5.72
CA GLN A 189 -1.76 -13.94 -5.02
C GLN A 189 -1.95 -13.93 -3.51
N GLY A 190 -3.11 -13.53 -3.02
CA GLY A 190 -3.45 -13.52 -1.61
C GLY A 190 -3.44 -14.91 -0.98
N ILE A 191 -3.89 -15.95 -1.70
CA ILE A 191 -3.79 -17.35 -1.23
C ILE A 191 -2.32 -17.75 -1.10
N ILE A 192 -1.54 -17.57 -2.18
CA ILE A 192 -0.12 -17.94 -2.24
C ILE A 192 0.65 -17.23 -1.13
N LEU A 193 0.41 -15.93 -0.97
CA LEU A 193 1.06 -15.09 0.01
C LEU A 193 0.72 -15.49 1.45
N THR A 194 -0.56 -15.70 1.75
CA THR A 194 -1.02 -16.08 3.10
C THR A 194 -0.39 -17.41 3.50
N ILE A 195 -0.47 -18.42 2.62
CA ILE A 195 0.08 -19.75 2.90
C ILE A 195 1.61 -19.67 3.01
N GLY A 196 2.27 -18.97 2.08
CA GLY A 196 3.72 -18.85 2.05
C GLY A 196 4.30 -18.24 3.32
N ILE A 197 3.70 -17.16 3.83
CA ILE A 197 4.15 -16.52 5.07
C ILE A 197 3.94 -17.45 6.27
N ILE A 198 2.79 -18.11 6.37
CA ILE A 198 2.49 -19.03 7.47
C ILE A 198 3.49 -20.20 7.47
N VAL A 199 3.74 -20.79 6.31
CA VAL A 199 4.71 -21.90 6.16
C VAL A 199 6.12 -21.44 6.52
N LEU A 200 6.57 -20.30 5.99
CA LEU A 200 7.89 -19.75 6.31
C LEU A 200 8.04 -19.49 7.82
N PHE A 201 7.01 -18.91 8.46
CA PHE A 201 7.04 -18.62 9.89
C PHE A 201 7.23 -19.89 10.73
N PHE A 202 6.43 -20.93 10.49
CA PHE A 202 6.52 -22.15 11.27
C PHE A 202 7.81 -22.93 11.04
N VAL A 203 8.34 -22.91 9.81
CA VAL A 203 9.61 -23.55 9.48
C VAL A 203 10.78 -22.83 10.16
N VAL A 204 10.85 -21.50 10.02
CA VAL A 204 11.90 -20.71 10.68
C VAL A 204 11.81 -20.84 12.20
N MET A 205 10.61 -20.82 12.78
CA MET A 205 10.43 -21.02 14.22
C MET A 205 10.95 -22.39 14.68
N TYR A 206 10.73 -23.45 13.89
CA TYR A 206 11.19 -24.79 14.19
C TYR A 206 12.72 -24.91 14.08
N ASP A 207 13.31 -24.45 12.98
CA ASP A 207 14.76 -24.52 12.74
C ASP A 207 15.55 -23.62 13.69
N ALA A 208 14.96 -22.52 14.15
CA ALA A 208 15.50 -21.66 15.20
C ALA A 208 15.52 -22.31 16.60
N GLY A 209 14.94 -23.51 16.77
CA GLY A 209 14.83 -24.20 18.06
C GLY A 209 13.67 -23.71 18.94
N GLY A 210 12.75 -22.91 18.39
CA GLY A 210 11.62 -22.34 19.09
C GLY A 210 11.97 -21.16 20.02
N TRP A 211 10.95 -20.63 20.70
CA TRP A 211 11.10 -19.42 21.52
C TRP A 211 12.06 -19.58 22.71
N SER A 212 12.11 -20.77 23.32
CA SER A 212 13.00 -21.05 24.45
C SER A 212 14.47 -20.92 24.06
N GLU A 213 14.85 -21.45 22.91
CA GLU A 213 16.23 -21.39 22.42
C GLU A 213 16.60 -19.96 22.01
N VAL A 214 15.73 -19.29 21.24
CA VAL A 214 15.93 -17.89 20.83
C VAL A 214 16.08 -16.97 22.04
N SER A 215 15.25 -17.12 23.07
CA SER A 215 15.35 -16.31 24.28
C SER A 215 16.63 -16.57 25.07
N ALA A 216 17.07 -17.83 25.17
CA ALA A 216 18.34 -18.16 25.81
C ALA A 216 19.54 -17.56 25.05
N LYS A 217 19.55 -17.66 23.72
CA LYS A 217 20.60 -17.08 22.87
C LYS A 217 20.63 -15.56 22.93
N ALA A 218 19.49 -14.88 22.96
CA ALA A 218 19.43 -13.43 23.11
C ALA A 218 20.07 -12.97 24.44
N ILE A 219 19.83 -13.69 25.54
CA ILE A 219 20.47 -13.43 26.83
C ILE A 219 21.98 -13.69 26.74
N GLN A 220 22.39 -14.80 26.14
CA GLN A 220 23.81 -15.17 25.97
C GLN A 220 24.59 -14.13 25.13
N GLN A 221 23.94 -13.58 24.11
CA GLN A 221 24.50 -12.54 23.24
C GLN A 221 24.40 -11.13 23.83
N HIS A 222 23.90 -10.98 25.06
CA HIS A 222 23.71 -9.70 25.75
C HIS A 222 22.78 -8.74 24.98
N GLN A 223 21.75 -9.27 24.31
CA GLN A 223 20.73 -8.51 23.58
C GLN A 223 19.28 -8.87 24.01
N PRO A 224 18.97 -9.11 25.30
CA PRO A 224 17.61 -9.48 25.72
C PRO A 224 16.56 -8.40 25.39
N GLU A 225 16.96 -7.13 25.29
CA GLU A 225 16.11 -6.01 24.93
C GLU A 225 15.50 -6.13 23.53
N MET A 226 16.16 -6.83 22.60
CA MET A 226 15.60 -7.09 21.26
C MET A 226 14.37 -8.02 21.31
N LEU A 227 14.12 -8.71 22.41
CA LEU A 227 12.90 -9.52 22.58
C LEU A 227 11.78 -8.78 23.30
N ASP A 228 12.05 -7.59 23.84
CA ASP A 228 11.05 -6.76 24.49
C ASP A 228 10.25 -5.96 23.45
N VAL A 229 8.93 -6.17 23.40
CA VAL A 229 8.02 -5.43 22.52
C VAL A 229 7.96 -3.95 22.91
N LEU A 230 8.36 -3.58 24.13
CA LEU A 230 8.43 -2.19 24.59
C LEU A 230 9.76 -1.52 24.26
N HIS A 231 10.75 -2.24 23.70
CA HIS A 231 12.03 -1.68 23.26
C HIS A 231 11.89 -0.92 21.93
N ILE A 232 11.15 0.18 21.98
CA ILE A 232 10.94 1.10 20.87
C ILE A 232 10.75 2.51 21.41
N THR A 233 11.18 3.53 20.67
CA THR A 233 11.01 4.91 21.13
C THR A 233 9.56 5.39 20.98
N PRO A 234 9.03 6.21 21.91
CA PRO A 234 7.70 6.82 21.75
C PRO A 234 7.55 7.63 20.46
N ASN A 235 8.63 8.24 19.97
CA ASN A 235 8.65 8.98 18.72
C ASN A 235 8.42 8.07 17.51
N GLU A 236 9.03 6.88 17.50
CA GLU A 236 8.84 5.89 16.43
C GLU A 236 7.41 5.32 16.43
N ILE A 237 6.84 5.03 17.61
CA ILE A 237 5.41 4.65 17.73
C ILE A 237 4.51 5.76 17.16
N LEU A 238 4.79 7.01 17.50
CA LEU A 238 4.04 8.16 17.00
C LEU A 238 4.15 8.27 15.47
N ILE A 239 5.33 8.05 14.90
CA ILE A 239 5.53 8.05 13.46
C ILE A 239 4.71 6.93 12.81
N TYR A 240 4.78 5.68 13.31
CA TYR A 240 3.95 4.57 12.78
C TYR A 240 2.45 4.86 12.86
N LEU A 241 1.99 5.44 13.97
CA LEU A 241 0.60 5.84 14.14
C LEU A 241 0.18 6.87 13.08
N LEU A 242 1.00 7.89 12.85
CA LEU A 242 0.65 8.99 11.94
C LEU A 242 0.84 8.64 10.46
N THR A 243 1.93 7.96 10.10
CA THR A 243 2.31 7.73 8.70
C THR A 243 1.73 6.46 8.11
N LEU A 244 1.41 5.45 8.94
CA LEU A 244 0.87 4.18 8.47
C LEU A 244 -0.57 3.98 8.94
N ALA A 245 -0.81 4.06 10.25
CA ALA A 245 -2.12 3.76 10.81
C ALA A 245 -3.16 4.82 10.38
N PHE A 246 -2.88 6.12 10.53
CA PHE A 246 -3.83 7.16 10.11
C PHE A 246 -3.92 7.31 8.60
N TYR A 247 -2.85 6.98 7.87
CA TYR A 247 -2.89 6.92 6.41
C TYR A 247 -3.97 5.94 5.92
N GLN A 248 -4.21 4.85 6.65
CA GLN A 248 -5.27 3.87 6.34
C GLN A 248 -6.66 4.50 6.15
N PHE A 249 -6.97 5.58 6.87
CA PHE A 249 -8.27 6.26 6.77
C PHE A 249 -8.48 7.01 5.45
N ILE A 250 -7.38 7.34 4.77
CA ILE A 250 -7.37 8.15 3.54
C ILE A 250 -6.70 7.42 2.37
N ARG A 251 -6.61 6.08 2.42
CA ARG A 251 -6.08 5.28 1.32
C ARG A 251 -7.11 5.12 0.20
N GLN A 252 -6.83 5.67 -0.97
CA GLN A 252 -7.69 5.57 -2.15
C GLN A 252 -7.88 4.11 -2.57
N ASP A 253 -6.82 3.30 -2.57
CA ASP A 253 -6.86 1.88 -2.91
C ASP A 253 -7.77 1.04 -1.97
N VAL A 254 -7.93 1.51 -0.72
CA VAL A 254 -8.83 0.89 0.28
C VAL A 254 -10.27 1.32 0.05
N TRP A 255 -10.52 2.63 -0.10
CA TRP A 255 -11.86 3.17 -0.35
C TRP A 255 -12.46 2.62 -1.64
N GLN A 256 -11.64 2.53 -2.69
CA GLN A 256 -12.02 1.99 -3.99
C GLN A 256 -12.51 0.53 -3.89
N ARG A 257 -11.86 -0.31 -3.06
CA ARG A 257 -12.28 -1.69 -2.78
C ARG A 257 -13.53 -1.77 -1.90
N ILE A 258 -13.66 -0.87 -0.90
CA ILE A 258 -14.91 -0.76 -0.11
C ILE A 258 -16.09 -0.48 -1.04
N TRP A 259 -15.92 0.41 -2.02
CA TRP A 259 -16.96 0.75 -3.01
C TRP A 259 -17.19 -0.33 -4.07
N ALA A 260 -16.19 -1.16 -4.36
CA ALA A 260 -16.32 -2.30 -5.26
C ALA A 260 -17.15 -3.46 -4.66
N ALA A 261 -17.32 -3.49 -3.33
CA ALA A 261 -18.08 -4.53 -2.64
C ALA A 261 -19.58 -4.49 -2.98
N LYS A 262 -20.16 -5.67 -3.25
CA LYS A 262 -21.58 -5.82 -3.63
C LYS A 262 -22.59 -5.27 -2.64
N ASP A 263 -22.26 -5.27 -1.35
CA ASP A 263 -23.12 -4.76 -0.29
C ASP A 263 -22.30 -4.35 0.95
N LEU A 264 -22.93 -3.65 1.90
CA LEU A 264 -22.28 -3.16 3.12
C LEU A 264 -21.76 -4.30 4.01
N ARG A 265 -22.46 -5.43 4.08
CA ARG A 265 -22.03 -6.59 4.90
C ARG A 265 -20.74 -7.16 4.32
N THR A 266 -20.69 -7.34 3.01
CA THR A 266 -19.53 -7.80 2.26
C THR A 266 -18.36 -6.83 2.44
N ALA A 267 -18.59 -5.51 2.31
CA ALA A 267 -17.58 -4.49 2.55
C ALA A 267 -17.00 -4.56 3.96
N ARG A 268 -17.88 -4.62 4.97
CA ARG A 268 -17.49 -4.62 6.39
C ARG A 268 -16.75 -5.90 6.77
N THR A 269 -17.35 -7.05 6.51
CA THR A 269 -16.76 -8.34 6.86
C THR A 269 -15.50 -8.59 6.07
N GLY A 270 -15.50 -8.28 4.77
CA GLY A 270 -14.35 -8.44 3.88
C GLY A 270 -13.16 -7.60 4.33
N TYR A 271 -13.36 -6.29 4.60
CA TYR A 271 -12.29 -5.43 5.11
C TYR A 271 -11.78 -5.88 6.47
N THR A 272 -12.68 -6.10 7.43
CA THR A 272 -12.30 -6.33 8.84
C THR A 272 -11.50 -7.62 9.01
N ILE A 273 -12.01 -8.74 8.47
CA ILE A 273 -11.34 -10.05 8.61
C ILE A 273 -9.99 -10.02 7.89
N SER A 274 -9.95 -9.50 6.67
CA SER A 274 -8.73 -9.45 5.88
C SER A 274 -7.64 -8.62 6.49
N MET A 275 -7.97 -7.45 7.01
CA MET A 275 -6.95 -6.57 7.59
C MET A 275 -6.44 -7.11 8.93
N ILE A 276 -7.26 -7.82 9.71
CA ILE A 276 -6.78 -8.56 10.88
C ILE A 276 -5.80 -9.65 10.45
N ILE A 277 -6.13 -10.44 9.42
CA ILE A 277 -5.22 -11.45 8.86
C ILE A 277 -3.93 -10.79 8.38
N ALA A 278 -4.00 -9.69 7.64
CA ALA A 278 -2.83 -8.98 7.13
C ALA A 278 -1.90 -8.47 8.26
N VAL A 279 -2.48 -7.95 9.35
CA VAL A 279 -1.73 -7.54 10.54
C VAL A 279 -1.03 -8.74 11.19
N LEU A 280 -1.71 -9.88 11.32
CA LEU A 280 -1.12 -11.11 11.88
C LEU A 280 0.01 -11.66 11.01
N LEU A 281 -0.18 -11.68 9.69
CA LEU A 281 0.86 -12.08 8.74
C LEU A 281 2.07 -11.14 8.83
N GLY A 282 1.86 -9.84 8.94
CA GLY A 282 2.95 -8.89 9.17
C GLY A 282 3.71 -9.17 10.47
N ALA A 283 2.99 -9.39 11.57
CA ALA A 283 3.60 -9.72 12.85
C ALA A 283 4.43 -11.02 12.81
N MET A 284 3.96 -12.02 12.06
CA MET A 284 4.72 -13.25 11.79
C MET A 284 6.02 -12.96 11.02
N VAL A 285 6.02 -12.01 10.08
CA VAL A 285 7.22 -11.66 9.32
C VAL A 285 8.26 -10.92 10.17
N VAL A 286 7.84 -10.02 11.06
CA VAL A 286 8.76 -9.44 12.06
C VAL A 286 9.34 -10.54 12.95
N LEU A 287 8.52 -11.49 13.40
CA LEU A 287 8.99 -12.62 14.18
C LEU A 287 9.96 -13.51 13.41
N ILE A 288 9.75 -13.75 12.10
CA ILE A 288 10.72 -14.45 11.25
C ILE A 288 12.08 -13.77 11.36
N GLY A 289 12.15 -12.44 11.24
CA GLY A 289 13.39 -11.69 11.43
C GLY A 289 14.06 -11.95 12.79
N VAL A 290 13.29 -11.89 13.88
CA VAL A 290 13.80 -12.14 15.24
C VAL A 290 14.29 -13.58 15.42
N TYR A 291 13.52 -14.57 14.94
CA TYR A 291 13.92 -15.98 14.96
C TYR A 291 15.18 -16.20 14.12
N SER A 292 15.31 -15.53 12.98
CA SER A 292 16.49 -15.64 12.13
C SER A 292 17.75 -15.01 12.74
N HIS A 293 17.63 -13.92 13.50
CA HIS A 293 18.77 -13.26 14.14
C HIS A 293 19.40 -14.10 15.25
N PHE A 294 18.58 -14.68 16.11
CA PHE A 294 19.08 -15.47 17.25
C PHE A 294 19.13 -16.97 16.97
N GLY A 295 18.22 -17.49 16.15
CA GLY A 295 17.99 -18.92 16.00
C GLY A 295 18.80 -19.58 14.89
N LEU A 296 18.98 -18.89 13.76
CA LEU A 296 19.66 -19.43 12.58
C LEU A 296 21.13 -19.02 12.55
N ASP A 297 22.00 -19.90 12.07
CA ASP A 297 23.44 -19.64 11.93
C ASP A 297 23.76 -19.03 10.54
N ILE A 298 23.11 -17.91 10.24
CA ILE A 298 23.23 -17.20 8.95
C ILE A 298 24.11 -15.97 9.08
N ASN A 299 25.23 -15.95 8.36
CA ASN A 299 26.12 -14.78 8.31
C ASN A 299 25.61 -13.76 7.28
N ILE A 300 24.84 -12.77 7.75
CA ILE A 300 24.25 -11.75 6.89
C ILE A 300 25.14 -10.52 6.83
N LYS A 301 25.76 -10.29 5.67
CA LYS A 301 26.56 -9.09 5.38
C LYS A 301 25.70 -7.89 4.95
N ASP A 302 24.54 -8.17 4.36
CA ASP A 302 23.62 -7.17 3.81
C ASP A 302 22.20 -7.47 4.30
N THR A 303 21.76 -6.73 5.31
CA THR A 303 20.49 -6.98 6.01
C THR A 303 19.23 -6.89 5.13
N PRO A 304 19.17 -6.05 4.06
CA PRO A 304 18.06 -6.07 3.11
C PRO A 304 17.90 -7.40 2.36
N MET A 305 18.94 -8.26 2.36
CA MET A 305 18.89 -9.60 1.77
C MET A 305 18.38 -10.67 2.73
N ILE A 306 17.95 -10.32 3.95
CA ILE A 306 17.51 -11.28 4.98
C ILE A 306 16.53 -12.32 4.45
N PHE A 307 15.49 -11.90 3.72
CA PHE A 307 14.48 -12.80 3.16
C PHE A 307 15.11 -13.89 2.29
N TYR A 308 16.04 -13.50 1.42
CA TYR A 308 16.74 -14.37 0.49
C TYR A 308 17.65 -15.36 1.22
N ASN A 309 18.37 -14.90 2.23
CA ASN A 309 19.26 -15.74 3.04
C ASN A 309 18.47 -16.76 3.86
N VAL A 310 17.38 -16.32 4.51
CA VAL A 310 16.55 -17.20 5.35
C VAL A 310 15.91 -18.30 4.52
N ILE A 311 15.30 -17.98 3.36
CA ILE A 311 14.66 -19.03 2.56
C ILE A 311 15.69 -20.03 2.02
N GLN A 312 16.92 -19.61 1.72
CA GLN A 312 17.96 -20.54 1.27
C GLN A 312 18.50 -21.43 2.39
N ASP A 313 18.50 -20.92 3.62
CA ASP A 313 18.97 -21.65 4.79
C ASP A 313 17.98 -22.74 5.21
N VAL A 314 16.69 -22.40 5.28
CA VAL A 314 15.66 -23.28 5.87
C VAL A 314 14.93 -24.16 4.86
N PHE A 315 15.03 -23.87 3.55
CA PHE A 315 14.30 -24.61 2.52
C PHE A 315 15.18 -25.29 1.47
N PRO A 316 14.79 -26.48 0.99
CA PRO A 316 15.34 -27.04 -0.24
C PRO A 316 14.93 -26.19 -1.45
N PHE A 317 15.74 -26.23 -2.51
CA PHE A 317 15.59 -25.37 -3.69
C PHE A 317 14.16 -25.26 -4.27
N PRO A 318 13.35 -26.34 -4.41
CA PRO A 318 11.97 -26.20 -4.92
C PRO A 318 11.07 -25.29 -4.05
N LEU A 319 11.26 -25.29 -2.73
CA LEU A 319 10.52 -24.42 -1.83
C LEU A 319 11.10 -23.00 -1.82
N VAL A 320 12.40 -22.83 -2.05
CA VAL A 320 13.00 -21.51 -2.32
C VAL A 320 12.32 -20.85 -3.52
N VAL A 321 12.16 -21.59 -4.62
CA VAL A 321 11.44 -21.10 -5.81
C VAL A 321 10.01 -20.69 -5.48
N ALA A 322 9.29 -21.49 -4.68
CA ALA A 322 7.93 -21.14 -4.24
C ALA A 322 7.92 -19.85 -3.41
N MET A 323 8.91 -19.65 -2.53
CA MET A 323 9.03 -18.42 -1.75
C MET A 323 9.40 -17.19 -2.58
N ILE A 324 10.19 -17.35 -3.64
CA ILE A 324 10.41 -16.26 -4.62
C ILE A 324 9.11 -15.87 -5.32
N LEU A 325 8.23 -16.84 -5.63
CA LEU A 325 6.90 -16.53 -6.17
C LEU A 325 5.99 -15.85 -5.14
N VAL A 326 6.08 -16.21 -3.86
CA VAL A 326 5.38 -15.51 -2.76
C VAL A 326 5.82 -14.05 -2.68
N LEU A 327 7.13 -13.79 -2.78
CA LEU A 327 7.68 -12.43 -2.80
C LEU A 327 7.20 -11.64 -4.02
N LEU A 328 7.27 -12.23 -5.22
CA LEU A 328 6.75 -11.60 -6.43
C LEU A 328 5.25 -11.33 -6.36
N ALA A 329 4.47 -12.25 -5.78
CA ALA A 329 3.05 -12.05 -5.55
C ALA A 329 2.78 -10.82 -4.67
N ALA A 330 3.53 -10.67 -3.57
CA ALA A 330 3.42 -9.52 -2.65
C ALA A 330 3.79 -8.18 -3.31
N VAL A 331 4.87 -8.17 -4.09
CA VAL A 331 5.35 -6.98 -4.80
C VAL A 331 4.36 -6.55 -5.88
N ILE A 332 3.87 -7.51 -6.68
CA ILE A 332 2.97 -7.21 -7.80
C ILE A 332 1.58 -6.79 -7.33
N SER A 333 0.99 -7.46 -6.33
CA SER A 333 -0.34 -7.08 -5.79
C SER A 333 -0.37 -5.66 -5.24
N SER A 334 0.72 -5.27 -4.56
CA SER A 334 0.89 -3.91 -4.06
C SER A 334 1.03 -2.91 -5.19
N ALA A 335 1.83 -3.25 -6.21
CA ALA A 335 2.01 -2.40 -7.39
C ALA A 335 0.68 -2.12 -8.08
N ASP A 336 -0.08 -3.16 -8.34
CA ASP A 336 -1.39 -3.07 -9.00
C ASP A 336 -2.34 -2.11 -8.29
N SER A 337 -2.34 -2.18 -6.96
CA SER A 337 -3.24 -1.41 -6.11
C SER A 337 -2.92 0.08 -6.12
N PHE A 338 -1.65 0.45 -5.92
CA PHE A 338 -1.23 1.84 -5.98
C PHE A 338 -1.38 2.41 -7.39
N PHE A 339 -1.10 1.58 -8.39
CA PHE A 339 -1.12 1.98 -9.78
C PHE A 339 -2.54 2.26 -10.27
N ILE A 340 -3.50 1.38 -10.01
CA ILE A 340 -4.91 1.60 -10.38
C ILE A 340 -5.55 2.72 -9.54
N ALA A 341 -5.17 2.86 -8.28
CA ALA A 341 -5.63 3.96 -7.41
C ALA A 341 -5.17 5.33 -7.94
N GLY A 342 -3.89 5.46 -8.33
CA GLY A 342 -3.36 6.67 -8.94
C GLY A 342 -4.00 6.97 -10.29
N ALA A 343 -4.12 5.96 -11.16
CA ALA A 343 -4.72 6.13 -12.49
C ALA A 343 -6.21 6.51 -12.43
N SER A 344 -6.98 5.88 -11.53
CA SER A 344 -8.39 6.23 -11.31
C SER A 344 -8.56 7.64 -10.74
N SER A 345 -7.62 8.10 -9.89
CA SER A 345 -7.59 9.48 -9.40
C SER A 345 -7.40 10.48 -10.55
N ILE A 346 -6.44 10.26 -11.45
CA ILE A 346 -6.24 11.14 -12.62
C ILE A 346 -7.50 11.16 -13.51
N ALA A 347 -8.04 9.98 -13.84
CA ALA A 347 -9.20 9.89 -14.70
C ALA A 347 -10.42 10.59 -14.06
N ASN A 348 -10.75 10.25 -12.81
CA ASN A 348 -11.97 10.68 -12.17
C ASN A 348 -11.90 12.12 -11.63
N ASP A 349 -10.74 12.56 -11.14
CA ASP A 349 -10.62 13.84 -10.43
C ASP A 349 -10.07 14.97 -11.30
N ILE A 350 -9.35 14.65 -12.37
CA ILE A 350 -8.81 15.66 -13.30
C ILE A 350 -9.58 15.64 -14.62
N ILE A 351 -9.70 14.47 -15.26
CA ILE A 351 -10.26 14.39 -16.61
C ILE A 351 -11.79 14.52 -16.58
N LYS A 352 -12.48 13.69 -15.79
CA LYS A 352 -13.94 13.62 -15.74
C LYS A 352 -14.64 14.97 -15.44
N PRO A 353 -14.15 15.82 -14.52
CA PRO A 353 -14.82 17.09 -14.22
C PRO A 353 -14.70 18.13 -15.34
N HIS A 354 -13.63 18.05 -16.16
CA HIS A 354 -13.36 19.01 -17.23
C HIS A 354 -13.87 18.57 -18.59
N VAL A 355 -14.01 17.27 -18.81
CA VAL A 355 -14.55 16.74 -20.05
C VAL A 355 -16.03 16.44 -19.83
N LYS A 356 -16.91 17.20 -20.49
CA LYS A 356 -18.35 16.89 -20.58
C LYS A 356 -18.56 15.61 -21.39
N VAL A 357 -18.18 14.46 -20.84
CA VAL A 357 -18.30 13.16 -21.51
C VAL A 357 -19.59 12.51 -21.09
N GLU A 358 -20.61 12.60 -21.95
CA GLU A 358 -21.81 11.75 -21.83
C GLU A 358 -21.51 10.29 -22.25
N ASN A 359 -20.42 10.06 -22.99
CA ASN A 359 -20.05 8.76 -23.56
C ASN A 359 -19.13 7.92 -22.64
N GLN A 360 -19.68 6.86 -22.05
CA GLN A 360 -18.93 5.95 -21.16
C GLN A 360 -17.69 5.30 -21.80
N ASP A 361 -17.68 5.07 -23.11
CA ASP A 361 -16.54 4.45 -23.81
C ASP A 361 -15.32 5.38 -23.82
N ARG A 362 -15.55 6.70 -23.99
CA ARG A 362 -14.48 7.70 -23.92
C ARG A 362 -13.91 7.78 -22.51
N MET A 363 -14.76 7.70 -21.49
CA MET A 363 -14.29 7.72 -20.09
C MET A 363 -13.50 6.47 -19.72
N LEU A 364 -13.88 5.30 -20.26
CA LEU A 364 -13.09 4.08 -20.16
C LEU A 364 -11.72 4.24 -20.83
N LEU A 365 -11.66 4.83 -22.02
CA LEU A 365 -10.40 5.13 -22.69
C LEU A 365 -9.52 6.06 -21.85
N TYR A 366 -10.07 7.13 -21.27
CA TYR A 366 -9.31 8.04 -20.41
C TYR A 366 -8.79 7.37 -19.14
N SER A 367 -9.54 6.41 -18.58
CA SER A 367 -9.06 5.59 -17.45
C SER A 367 -7.83 4.78 -17.84
N LYS A 368 -7.87 4.16 -19.03
CA LYS A 368 -6.75 3.39 -19.58
C LYS A 368 -5.54 4.27 -19.92
N LEU A 369 -5.76 5.44 -20.51
CA LEU A 369 -4.68 6.39 -20.79
C LEU A 369 -4.06 6.97 -19.49
N SER A 370 -4.85 7.12 -18.43
CA SER A 370 -4.36 7.53 -17.12
C SER A 370 -3.40 6.51 -16.52
N VAL A 371 -3.58 5.21 -16.80
CA VAL A 371 -2.60 4.17 -16.44
C VAL A 371 -1.27 4.44 -17.14
N ILE A 372 -1.26 4.70 -18.45
CA ILE A 372 -0.02 5.00 -19.18
C ILE A 372 0.67 6.24 -18.60
N PHE A 373 -0.09 7.30 -18.32
CA PHE A 373 0.44 8.53 -17.74
C PHE A 373 1.11 8.30 -16.38
N VAL A 374 0.40 7.64 -15.46
CA VAL A 374 0.91 7.33 -14.11
C VAL A 374 2.12 6.39 -14.18
N SER A 375 2.12 5.44 -15.12
CA SER A 375 3.22 4.48 -15.28
C SER A 375 4.50 5.13 -15.78
N MET A 376 4.38 6.10 -16.69
CA MET A 376 5.53 6.86 -17.18
C MET A 376 6.15 7.70 -16.07
N ILE A 377 5.34 8.36 -15.25
CA ILE A 377 5.86 9.10 -14.08
C ILE A 377 6.54 8.13 -13.11
N ALA A 378 5.89 7.02 -12.75
CA ALA A 378 6.46 6.02 -11.85
C ALA A 378 7.78 5.44 -12.38
N LEU A 379 7.89 5.19 -13.69
CA LEU A 379 9.13 4.73 -14.34
C LEU A 379 10.24 5.78 -14.25
N ILE A 380 9.92 7.05 -14.55
CA ILE A 380 10.88 8.15 -14.46
C ILE A 380 11.42 8.27 -13.03
N LEU A 381 10.53 8.25 -12.04
CA LEU A 381 10.94 8.28 -10.63
C LEU A 381 11.83 7.08 -10.29
N ALA A 382 11.45 5.86 -10.70
CA ALA A 382 12.21 4.65 -10.44
C ALA A 382 13.63 4.66 -11.05
N LEU A 383 13.82 5.30 -12.20
CA LEU A 383 15.11 5.38 -12.88
C LEU A 383 15.97 6.57 -12.44
N MET A 384 15.35 7.69 -12.05
CA MET A 384 16.05 8.95 -11.81
C MET A 384 16.29 9.27 -10.33
N ILE A 385 15.53 8.67 -9.40
CA ILE A 385 15.59 9.02 -7.98
C ILE A 385 16.22 7.85 -7.20
N PRO A 386 17.51 7.96 -6.86
CA PRO A 386 18.09 7.12 -5.82
C PRO A 386 17.31 7.30 -4.52
N GLY A 387 17.05 6.21 -3.78
CA GLY A 387 16.36 6.32 -2.48
C GLY A 387 14.86 6.58 -2.60
N LEU A 388 14.18 5.90 -3.51
CA LEU A 388 12.73 6.03 -3.75
C LEU A 388 11.84 5.82 -2.51
N VAL A 389 12.36 5.17 -1.48
CA VAL A 389 11.74 5.02 -0.15
C VAL A 389 11.50 6.38 0.51
N GLU A 390 12.46 7.31 0.46
CA GLU A 390 12.32 8.65 1.05
C GLU A 390 11.21 9.45 0.34
N LEU A 391 11.12 9.32 -0.98
CA LEU A 391 10.05 9.94 -1.76
C LEU A 391 8.67 9.37 -1.39
N MET A 392 8.58 8.06 -1.12
CA MET A 392 7.34 7.46 -0.61
C MET A 392 6.97 8.02 0.75
N VAL A 393 7.91 8.06 1.69
CA VAL A 393 7.68 8.59 3.05
C VAL A 393 7.18 10.03 2.98
N THR A 394 7.85 10.84 2.15
CA THR A 394 7.45 12.23 1.87
C THR A 394 6.03 12.30 1.30
N GLY A 395 5.74 11.54 0.23
CA GLY A 395 4.42 11.54 -0.40
C GLY A 395 3.31 11.10 0.54
N THR A 396 3.59 10.14 1.42
CA THR A 396 2.64 9.66 2.45
C THR A 396 2.42 10.75 3.50
N ALA A 397 3.48 11.39 3.98
CA ALA A 397 3.40 12.51 4.92
C ALA A 397 2.58 13.68 4.35
N MET A 398 2.79 14.02 3.08
CA MET A 398 2.04 15.02 2.33
C MET A 398 0.55 14.66 2.27
N THR A 399 0.25 13.40 1.95
CA THR A 399 -1.12 12.91 1.83
C THR A 399 -1.86 12.96 3.16
N VAL A 400 -1.24 12.50 4.25
CA VAL A 400 -1.83 12.59 5.60
C VAL A 400 -2.02 14.04 6.03
N SER A 401 -1.02 14.89 5.82
CA SER A 401 -1.08 16.31 6.19
C SER A 401 -2.18 17.06 5.44
N GLY A 402 -2.36 16.80 4.14
CA GLY A 402 -3.38 17.43 3.32
C GLY A 402 -4.78 16.87 3.55
N LEU A 403 -4.95 15.56 3.71
CA LEU A 403 -6.27 14.92 3.58
C LEU A 403 -6.86 14.38 4.88
N LEU A 404 -6.05 14.03 5.88
CA LEU A 404 -6.59 13.34 7.06
C LEU A 404 -7.63 14.18 7.80
N ALA A 405 -7.28 15.43 8.15
CA ALA A 405 -8.18 16.33 8.84
C ALA A 405 -9.49 16.57 8.04
N PRO A 406 -9.46 17.06 6.79
CA PRO A 406 -10.69 17.29 6.04
C PRO A 406 -11.51 16.01 5.79
N VAL A 407 -10.88 14.84 5.61
CA VAL A 407 -11.64 13.58 5.49
C VAL A 407 -12.35 13.22 6.81
N VAL A 408 -11.62 13.21 7.93
CA VAL A 408 -12.17 12.83 9.24
C VAL A 408 -13.24 13.82 9.69
N PHE A 409 -12.92 15.12 9.71
CA PHE A 409 -13.89 16.14 10.09
C PHE A 409 -15.05 16.23 9.08
N GLY A 410 -14.79 16.03 7.79
CA GLY A 410 -15.85 16.00 6.79
C GLY A 410 -16.85 14.87 7.00
N LEU A 411 -16.38 13.70 7.46
CA LEU A 411 -17.21 12.51 7.66
C LEU A 411 -18.04 12.60 8.94
N PHE A 412 -17.50 13.17 10.01
CA PHE A 412 -18.10 13.14 11.34
C PHE A 412 -18.62 14.49 11.84
N TRP A 413 -18.23 15.60 11.20
CA TRP A 413 -18.59 16.95 11.61
C TRP A 413 -19.28 17.73 10.48
N SER A 414 -20.48 18.24 10.79
CA SER A 414 -21.31 18.97 9.82
C SER A 414 -20.87 20.41 9.59
N ARG A 415 -20.14 21.01 10.54
CA ARG A 415 -19.85 22.46 10.50
C ARG A 415 -18.81 22.92 9.47
N PRO A 416 -17.74 22.16 9.13
CA PRO A 416 -16.71 22.61 8.21
C PRO A 416 -17.28 23.14 6.90
N THR A 417 -16.83 24.33 6.50
CA THR A 417 -17.24 24.96 5.24
C THR A 417 -16.37 24.49 4.09
N LYS A 418 -16.82 24.76 2.86
CA LYS A 418 -16.05 24.52 1.63
C LYS A 418 -14.67 25.19 1.68
N LEU A 419 -14.64 26.44 2.13
CA LEU A 419 -13.40 27.21 2.28
C LEU A 419 -12.47 26.58 3.32
N ALA A 420 -13.01 26.20 4.49
CA ALA A 420 -12.21 25.60 5.56
C ALA A 420 -11.53 24.30 5.13
N GLY A 421 -12.27 23.40 4.46
CA GLY A 421 -11.70 22.16 3.94
C GLY A 421 -10.61 22.42 2.91
N ASN A 422 -10.89 23.21 1.87
CA ASN A 422 -9.93 23.46 0.80
C ASN A 422 -8.64 24.14 1.32
N LEU A 423 -8.76 25.16 2.18
CA LEU A 423 -7.59 25.82 2.76
C LEU A 423 -6.78 24.88 3.66
N SER A 424 -7.43 24.06 4.49
CA SER A 424 -6.73 23.10 5.34
C SER A 424 -5.90 22.10 4.53
N MET A 425 -6.43 21.65 3.38
CA MET A 425 -5.73 20.73 2.49
C MET A 425 -4.46 21.35 1.93
N TRP A 426 -4.55 22.57 1.39
CA TRP A 426 -3.40 23.28 0.85
C TRP A 426 -2.37 23.62 1.91
N VAL A 427 -2.81 24.12 3.07
CA VAL A 427 -1.90 24.45 4.17
C VAL A 427 -1.15 23.22 4.64
N GLY A 428 -1.85 22.10 4.87
CA GLY A 428 -1.22 20.84 5.27
C GLY A 428 -0.24 20.28 4.24
N LEU A 429 -0.65 20.29 2.97
CA LEU A 429 0.17 19.81 1.85
C LEU A 429 1.44 20.66 1.67
N ILE A 430 1.30 21.98 1.55
CA ILE A 430 2.40 22.90 1.27
C ILE A 430 3.39 22.94 2.44
N SER A 431 2.89 22.96 3.68
CA SER A 431 3.77 22.96 4.86
C SER A 431 4.59 21.68 4.99
N ALA A 432 4.01 20.51 4.69
CA ALA A 432 4.76 19.25 4.64
C ALA A 432 5.84 19.27 3.55
N ILE A 433 5.53 19.79 2.35
CA ILE A 433 6.52 19.94 1.26
C ILE A 433 7.66 20.86 1.68
N ILE A 434 7.34 22.04 2.22
CA ILE A 434 8.35 23.01 2.67
C ILE A 434 9.24 22.37 3.73
N TRP A 435 8.66 21.64 4.69
CA TRP A 435 9.44 20.98 5.74
C TRP A 435 10.38 19.90 5.21
N GLN A 436 9.95 19.15 4.19
CA GLN A 436 10.81 18.19 3.49
C GLN A 436 11.99 18.91 2.79
N ILE A 437 11.70 19.97 2.02
CA ILE A 437 12.72 20.70 1.26
C ILE A 437 13.76 21.33 2.18
N LEU A 438 13.36 21.75 3.39
CA LEU A 438 14.27 22.28 4.41
C LEU A 438 15.14 21.20 5.08
N GLY A 439 15.01 19.93 4.69
CA GLY A 439 15.82 18.83 5.19
C GLY A 439 15.48 18.42 6.62
N HIS A 440 14.20 18.43 6.98
CA HIS A 440 13.71 18.06 8.32
C HIS A 440 14.36 18.87 9.46
N PRO A 441 14.10 20.18 9.56
CA PRO A 441 14.59 20.98 10.68
C PRO A 441 14.32 20.29 12.02
N TYR A 442 15.34 20.25 12.88
CA TYR A 442 15.30 19.58 14.19
C TYR A 442 15.06 18.06 14.14
N GLY A 443 15.27 17.41 12.98
CA GLY A 443 15.01 15.98 12.79
C GLY A 443 13.53 15.62 12.81
N MET A 444 12.62 16.61 12.72
CA MET A 444 11.20 16.37 12.81
C MET A 444 10.61 15.87 11.49
N HIS A 445 9.82 14.81 11.56
CA HIS A 445 9.11 14.28 10.41
C HIS A 445 8.08 15.30 9.87
N PRO A 446 7.93 15.48 8.54
CA PRO A 446 7.08 16.54 7.96
C PRO A 446 5.61 16.47 8.40
N ILE A 447 5.13 15.27 8.69
CA ILE A 447 3.77 15.03 9.18
C ILE A 447 3.48 15.76 10.51
N LEU A 448 4.49 15.94 11.36
CA LEU A 448 4.36 16.62 12.66
C LEU A 448 4.14 18.11 12.52
N ILE A 449 4.38 18.67 11.33
CA ILE A 449 4.13 20.07 11.02
C ILE A 449 2.87 20.21 10.17
N GLY A 450 2.78 19.43 9.09
CA GLY A 450 1.69 19.56 8.13
C GLY A 450 0.32 19.20 8.69
N LEU A 451 0.20 18.10 9.43
CA LEU A 451 -1.09 17.67 9.96
C LEU A 451 -1.65 18.65 11.01
N PRO A 452 -0.89 19.11 12.03
CA PRO A 452 -1.39 20.11 12.97
C PRO A 452 -1.82 21.41 12.30
N LEU A 453 -1.04 21.92 11.34
CA LEU A 453 -1.40 23.14 10.60
C LEU A 453 -2.68 22.97 9.79
N SER A 454 -2.89 21.80 9.18
CA SER A 454 -4.13 21.45 8.50
C SER A 454 -5.33 21.47 9.46
N ILE A 455 -5.21 20.81 10.62
CA ILE A 455 -6.26 20.76 11.65
C ILE A 455 -6.58 22.17 12.16
N VAL A 456 -5.57 22.95 12.54
CA VAL A 456 -5.75 24.32 13.04
C VAL A 456 -6.43 25.19 12.00
N THR A 457 -5.99 25.14 10.74
CA THR A 457 -6.61 25.89 9.64
C THR A 457 -8.07 25.50 9.47
N LEU A 458 -8.39 24.21 9.47
CA LEU A 458 -9.76 23.72 9.35
C LEU A 458 -10.64 24.26 10.48
N LEU A 459 -10.17 24.16 11.73
CA LEU A 459 -10.93 24.61 12.91
C LEU A 459 -11.14 26.12 12.91
N VAL A 460 -10.08 26.90 12.71
CA VAL A 460 -10.12 28.37 12.71
C VAL A 460 -11.05 28.86 11.61
N VAL A 461 -10.85 28.44 10.36
CA VAL A 461 -11.67 28.92 9.23
C VAL A 461 -13.13 28.51 9.41
N THR A 462 -13.41 27.30 9.93
CA THR A 462 -14.79 26.86 10.22
C THR A 462 -15.51 27.75 11.24
N LEU A 463 -14.78 28.29 12.22
CA LEU A 463 -15.36 29.15 13.25
C LEU A 463 -15.65 30.57 12.73
N PHE A 464 -14.81 31.09 11.85
CA PHE A 464 -14.94 32.45 11.29
C PHE A 464 -15.81 32.51 10.02
N ASP A 465 -15.79 31.48 9.18
CA ASP A 465 -16.60 31.40 7.97
C ASP A 465 -18.01 30.85 8.30
N LYS A 466 -18.94 31.76 8.60
CA LYS A 466 -20.35 31.42 8.85
C LYS A 466 -21.17 31.22 7.56
N LYS A 467 -20.64 31.56 6.38
CA LYS A 467 -21.41 31.66 5.12
C LYS A 467 -21.46 30.37 4.28
N GLY A 468 -20.77 29.30 4.71
CA GLY A 468 -20.65 28.06 3.93
C GLY A 468 -21.12 26.77 4.63
N ARG A 469 -21.95 26.85 5.67
CA ARG A 469 -22.41 25.67 6.44
C ARG A 469 -23.07 24.66 5.50
N THR A 470 -22.37 23.57 5.24
CA THR A 470 -22.87 22.49 4.41
C THR A 470 -23.76 21.63 5.30
N VAL A 471 -25.05 21.50 4.97
CA VAL A 471 -25.96 20.61 5.69
C VAL A 471 -25.38 19.19 5.56
N ALA A 472 -24.96 18.59 6.68
CA ALA A 472 -24.54 17.19 6.67
C ALA A 472 -25.73 16.34 6.19
N GLN A 473 -25.49 15.53 5.16
CA GLN A 473 -26.45 14.53 4.66
C GLN A 473 -26.11 13.14 5.17
#